data_AF-A0AAX4FSC1-F1
#
_entry.id   AF-A0AAX4FSC1-F1
#
_cell.length_a   1.000
_cell.length_b   1.000
_cell.length_c   1.000
_cell.angle_alpha   90.00
_cell.angle_beta   90.00
_cell.angle_gamma   90.00
#
_symmetry.space_group_name_H-M   'P 1'
#
loop_
_entity.id
_entity.type
_entity.pdbx_description
1 polymer ?
#
loop_
_entity_poly.entity_id
_entity_poly.type
_entity_poly.pdbx_seq_one_letter_code
_entity_poly.pdbx_strand_id
1 'polypeptide(L)' 'MRPDDGVPLFLVPRAVAEEIRRYGYAVREIHVRRTRNHQYVIETRRGEP' A
#
# COMPACT_ATOMS: atom_id res chain seq x y z
N MET A 1 -7.62 3.22 8.17
CA MET A 1 -6.26 3.17 8.77
C MET A 1 -5.70 4.57 8.67
N ARG A 2 -5.29 5.18 9.79
CA ARG A 2 -4.66 6.50 9.72
C ARG A 2 -3.29 6.35 9.03
N PRO A 3 -2.86 7.30 8.20
CA PRO A 3 -1.58 7.22 7.48
C PRO A 3 -0.35 7.12 8.39
N ASP A 4 -0.51 7.41 9.69
CA ASP A 4 0.54 7.36 10.70
C ASP A 4 0.76 5.97 11.32
N ASP A 5 -0.18 5.03 11.14
CA ASP A 5 -0.10 3.68 11.69
C ASP A 5 0.28 2.71 10.56
N GLY A 6 1.58 2.59 10.25
CA GLY A 6 2.04 1.71 9.17
C GLY A 6 1.57 0.25 9.31
N VAL A 7 1.63 -0.49 8.20
CA VAL A 7 1.25 -1.90 8.07
C VAL A 7 2.37 -2.80 8.58
N PRO A 8 2.12 -3.75 9.50
CA PRO A 8 3.10 -4.77 9.86
C PRO A 8 3.51 -5.60 8.63
N LEU A 9 4.78 -6.01 8.53
CA LEU A 9 5.30 -6.73 7.35
C LEU A 9 4.40 -7.90 6.91
N PHE A 10 3.92 -8.70 7.86
CA PHE A 10 3.09 -9.87 7.57
C PHE A 10 1.71 -9.54 7.00
N LEU A 11 1.26 -8.29 7.10
CA LEU A 11 0.00 -7.81 6.52
C LEU A 11 0.19 -7.05 5.19
N VAL A 12 1.43 -6.79 4.77
CA VAL A 12 1.72 -6.11 3.49
C VAL A 12 1.04 -6.80 2.31
N PRO A 13 1.11 -8.13 2.11
CA PRO A 13 0.45 -8.77 0.98
C PRO A 13 -1.07 -8.54 0.96
N ARG A 14 -1.72 -8.56 2.14
CA ARG A 14 -3.17 -8.31 2.25
C ARG A 14 -3.51 -6.87 1.90
N ALA A 15 -2.78 -5.91 2.46
CA ALA A 15 -3.03 -4.50 2.22
C ALA A 15 -2.74 -4.09 0.76
N VAL A 16 -1.73 -4.70 0.12
CA VAL A 16 -1.50 -4.56 -1.33
C VAL A 16 -2.69 -5.09 -2.13
N ALA A 17 -3.22 -6.27 -1.80
CA ALA A 17 -4.39 -6.82 -2.47
C ALA A 17 -5.64 -5.93 -2.30
N GLU A 18 -5.79 -5.28 -1.14
CA GLU A 18 -6.86 -4.31 -0.90
C GLU A 18 -6.75 -3.08 -1.80
N GLU A 19 -5.55 -2.52 -1.99
CA GLU A 19 -5.35 -1.38 -2.90
C GLU A 19 -5.57 -1.75 -4.37
N ILE A 20 -5.17 -2.96 -4.80
CA ILE A 20 -5.48 -3.49 -6.13
C ILE A 20 -7.00 -3.63 -6.31
N ARG A 21 -7.71 -4.18 -5.31
CA ARG A 21 -9.17 -4.30 -5.36
C ARG A 21 -9.85 -2.93 -5.40
N ARG A 22 -9.29 -1.92 -4.70
CA ARG A 22 -9.83 -0.57 -4.61
C ARG A 22 -9.73 0.19 -5.93
N TYR A 23 -8.58 0.12 -6.61
CA TYR A 23 -8.32 0.94 -7.81
C TYR A 23 -8.33 0.14 -9.12
N GLY A 24 -8.30 -1.19 -9.06
CA GLY A 24 -8.36 -2.06 -10.23
C GLY A 24 -7.27 -1.74 -11.26
N TYR A 25 -7.66 -1.68 -12.53
CA TYR A 25 -6.76 -1.39 -13.65
C TYR A 25 -6.13 0.01 -13.60
N ALA A 26 -6.59 0.91 -12.73
CA ALA A 26 -5.96 2.21 -12.58
C ALA A 26 -4.62 2.14 -11.81
N VAL A 27 -4.31 1.03 -11.13
CA VAL A 27 -3.02 0.84 -10.45
C VAL A 27 -1.90 0.77 -11.47
N ARG A 28 -0.94 1.70 -11.39
CA ARG A 28 0.30 1.69 -12.19
C ARG A 28 1.46 1.14 -11.38
N GLU A 29 1.60 1.62 -10.13
CA GLU A 29 2.68 1.22 -9.23
C GLU A 29 2.16 1.16 -7.78
N ILE A 30 2.71 0.24 -6.99
CA ILE A 30 2.51 0.18 -5.55
C ILE A 30 3.89 0.22 -4.90
N HIS A 31 4.16 1.24 -4.09
CA HIS A 31 5.41 1.41 -3.36
C HIS A 31 5.19 0.97 -1.92
N VAL A 32 5.99 0.01 -1.45
CA VAL A 32 5.98 -0.46 -0.07
C VAL A 32 7.27 0.01 0.59
N ARG A 33 7.16 0.92 1.57
CA ARG A 33 8.31 1.55 2.21
C ARG A 33 8.33 1.23 3.71
N ARG A 34 9.42 0.64 4.18
CA ARG A 34 9.64 0.46 5.63
C ARG A 34 9.77 1.81 6.31
N THR A 35 9.14 1.94 7.47
CA THR A 35 9.24 3.08 8.37
C THR A 35 9.99 2.66 9.65
N ARG A 36 9.64 3.22 10.82
CA ARG A 36 10.19 2.78 12.11
C ARG A 36 9.47 1.51 12.59
N ASN A 37 10.08 0.78 13.52
CA ASN A 37 9.44 -0.34 14.24
C ASN A 37 8.81 -1.44 13.36
N HIS A 38 9.44 -1.78 12.22
CA HIS A 38 8.95 -2.81 11.28
C HIS A 38 7.54 -2.56 10.72
N GLN A 39 7.12 -1.30 10.70
CA GLN A 39 5.89 -0.86 10.05
C GLN A 39 6.18 -0.40 8.62
N TYR A 40 5.23 -0.57 7.71
CA TYR A 40 5.38 -0.29 6.29
C TYR A 40 4.26 0.61 5.81
N VAL A 41 4.59 1.61 5.01
CA VAL A 41 3.60 2.44 4.31
C VAL A 41 3.41 1.87 2.91
N ILE A 42 2.16 1.84 2.45
CA ILE A 42 1.77 1.39 1.11
C ILE A 42 1.22 2.61 0.38
N GLU A 43 1.88 3.00 -0.71
CA GLU A 43 1.49 4.12 -1.55
C GLU A 43 1.15 3.61 -2.94
N THR A 44 -0.06 3.88 -3.42
CA THR A 44 -0.49 3.48 -4.76
C THR A 44 -0.46 4.67 -5.71
N ARG A 45 0.31 4.55 -6.79
CA ARG A 45 0.29 5.49 -7.89
C ARG A 45 -0.65 4.97 -8.98
N ARG A 46 -1.55 5.85 -9.42
CA ARG A 46 -2.49 5.55 -10.49
C ARG A 46 -1.93 6.03 -11.83
N GLY A 47 -2.33 5.38 -12.92
CA GLY A 47 -2.17 5.96 -14.25
C GLY A 47 -3.03 7.23 -14.37
N GLU A 48 -2.51 8.27 -15.01
CA GLU A 48 -3.38 9.31 -15.58
C GLU A 48 -4.16 8.71 -16.76
N PRO A 49 -5.44 9.08 -16.95
CA PRO A 49 -6.20 8.67 -18.12
C PRO A 49 -5.59 9.18 -19.43
#